data_AF-A0A1F6F255-F1
#
_entry.id   AF-A0A1F6F255-F1
#
_cell.length_a   1.000
_cell.length_b   1.000
_cell.length_c   1.000
_cell.angle_alpha   90.00
_cell.angle_beta   90.00
_cell.angle_gamma   90.00
#
_symmetry.space_group_name_H-M   'P 1'
#
loop_
_entity.id
_entity.type
_entity.pdbx_description
1 polymer ?
#
loop_
_entity_poly.entity_id
_entity_poly.type
_entity_poly.pdbx_seq_one_letter_code
_entity_poly.pdbx_strand_id
1 'polypeptide(L)'
;MTSFFKQLKREMQEVRLSERERALMRRVLESAMRARPPQKSPIRVTPSPIIFFIPRIASALAFVLILAIVGGGTAYAAEGAVPGDFLYPIKVSVNEKVVAALAQSAESKATVHARFAERRMQEAEALSARGTMTAEAKVALEERFNDHAQVVEEAVAAVEEENPIAAADISARFESAVGAHSAVIARLSEKGEDTESRRESENLSRTLRERGRRLARAETPVAPKVERSRALETAQFSAEDATMTRSAALPADDTDAEVVARIELTASTTLKEAEAHLSALRERLGATTSARTKAQISNIRGLIKKLHEDKGGSSKKGRIERALNDAVTVKTFLEAQEKFREHILLPAPDIESNGNDDESGDSDTQGDEQKEGKKGWKEKEEGNSGED
;
A
#
# COMPACT_ATOMS: atom_id res chain seq x y z
N MET A 1 -39.41 -35.92 -30.93
CA MET A 1 -40.67 -35.54 -30.23
C MET A 1 -41.62 -34.67 -31.06
N THR A 2 -41.18 -33.96 -32.11
CA THR A 2 -42.04 -33.07 -32.91
C THR A 2 -42.99 -33.76 -33.89
N SER A 3 -42.72 -35.01 -34.31
CA SER A 3 -43.60 -35.73 -35.24
C SER A 3 -44.89 -36.24 -34.57
N PHE A 4 -44.83 -36.67 -33.31
CA PHE A 4 -45.99 -37.16 -32.55
C PHE A 4 -47.06 -36.09 -32.42
N PHE A 5 -46.69 -34.87 -31.99
CA PHE A 5 -47.64 -33.75 -31.90
C PHE A 5 -48.23 -33.37 -33.25
N LYS A 6 -47.47 -33.51 -34.34
CA LYS A 6 -47.95 -33.23 -35.69
C LYS A 6 -48.97 -34.26 -36.17
N GLN A 7 -48.74 -35.54 -35.86
CA GLN A 7 -49.71 -36.63 -36.09
C GLN A 7 -50.96 -36.48 -35.21
N LEU A 8 -50.79 -36.24 -33.91
CA LEU A 8 -51.90 -36.03 -32.99
C LEU A 8 -52.79 -34.85 -33.42
N LYS A 9 -52.18 -33.75 -33.86
CA LYS A 9 -52.93 -32.59 -34.37
C LYS A 9 -53.73 -32.92 -35.63
N ARG A 10 -53.23 -33.78 -36.51
CA ARG A 10 -53.92 -34.21 -37.73
C ARG A 10 -55.08 -35.16 -37.41
N GLU A 11 -54.87 -36.13 -36.54
CA GLU A 11 -55.92 -37.04 -36.03
C GLU A 11 -57.04 -36.26 -35.31
N MET A 12 -56.68 -35.30 -34.44
CA MET A 12 -57.67 -34.44 -33.77
C MET A 12 -58.45 -33.53 -34.74
N GLN A 13 -57.89 -33.23 -35.92
CA GLN A 13 -58.61 -32.49 -36.95
C GLN A 13 -59.60 -33.37 -37.72
N GLU A 14 -59.37 -34.68 -37.78
CA GLU A 14 -60.26 -35.68 -38.39
C GLU A 14 -61.38 -36.11 -37.43
N VAL A 15 -61.14 -36.11 -36.11
CA VAL A 15 -62.17 -36.33 -35.08
C VAL A 15 -62.96 -35.03 -34.85
N ARG A 16 -63.86 -34.70 -35.77
CA ARG A 16 -64.86 -33.64 -35.58
C ARG A 16 -66.16 -34.27 -35.09
N LEU A 17 -66.67 -33.73 -33.98
CA LEU A 17 -68.03 -34.05 -33.54
C LEU A 17 -68.99 -33.72 -34.68
N SER A 18 -69.87 -34.67 -35.00
CA SER A 18 -70.95 -34.43 -35.94
C SER A 18 -71.83 -33.29 -35.43
N GLU A 19 -72.52 -32.59 -36.33
CA GLU A 19 -73.47 -31.52 -35.96
C GLU A 19 -74.52 -32.02 -34.95
N ARG A 20 -74.90 -33.30 -35.03
CA ARG A 20 -75.82 -33.93 -34.08
C ARG A 20 -75.22 -34.07 -32.68
N GLU A 21 -73.99 -34.57 -32.56
CA GLU A 21 -73.31 -34.72 -31.27
C GLU A 21 -73.04 -33.36 -30.63
N ARG A 22 -72.62 -32.37 -31.42
CA ARG A 22 -72.40 -31.00 -30.95
C ARG A 22 -73.70 -30.38 -30.43
N ALA A 23 -74.82 -30.58 -31.13
CA ALA A 23 -76.12 -30.09 -30.69
C ALA A 23 -76.59 -30.77 -29.39
N LEU A 24 -76.36 -32.08 -29.24
CA LEU A 24 -76.67 -32.81 -28.01
C LEU A 24 -75.81 -32.35 -26.84
N MET A 25 -74.49 -32.23 -27.03
CA MET A 25 -73.57 -31.74 -25.99
C MET A 25 -73.92 -30.32 -25.54
N ARG A 26 -74.29 -29.45 -26.49
CA ARG A 26 -74.73 -28.08 -26.18
C ARG A 26 -75.99 -28.08 -25.32
N ARG A 27 -76.99 -28.90 -25.67
CA ARG A 27 -78.20 -29.06 -24.86
C ARG A 27 -77.90 -29.55 -23.45
N VAL A 28 -77.03 -30.55 -23.32
CA VAL A 28 -76.63 -31.08 -22.00
C VAL A 28 -75.92 -30.01 -21.19
N LEU A 29 -74.97 -29.28 -21.79
CA LEU A 29 -74.25 -28.20 -21.11
C LEU A 29 -75.19 -27.07 -20.68
N GLU A 30 -76.10 -26.63 -21.55
CA GLU A 30 -77.10 -25.61 -21.23
C GLU A 30 -78.03 -26.06 -20.10
N SER A 31 -78.42 -27.35 -20.08
CA SER A 31 -79.20 -27.91 -18.98
C SER A 31 -78.43 -27.91 -17.65
N ALA A 32 -77.15 -28.28 -17.68
CA ALA A 32 -76.29 -28.31 -16.50
C ALA A 32 -75.98 -26.90 -15.96
N MET A 33 -75.76 -25.93 -16.85
CA MET A 33 -75.53 -24.52 -16.48
C MET A 33 -76.78 -23.85 -15.90
N ARG A 34 -77.97 -24.19 -16.40
CA ARG A 34 -79.24 -23.71 -15.80
C ARG A 34 -79.52 -24.35 -14.45
N ALA A 35 -79.19 -25.63 -14.28
CA ALA A 35 -79.34 -26.33 -13.00
C ALA A 35 -78.36 -25.84 -11.93
N ARG A 36 -77.23 -25.24 -12.33
CA ARG A 36 -76.19 -24.71 -11.42
C ARG A 36 -75.69 -23.34 -11.90
N PRO A 37 -76.41 -22.24 -11.59
CA PRO A 37 -75.92 -20.91 -11.93
C PRO A 37 -74.60 -20.62 -11.20
N PRO A 38 -73.59 -20.03 -11.87
CA PRO A 38 -72.30 -19.75 -11.25
C PRO A 38 -72.47 -18.76 -10.10
N GLN A 39 -72.14 -19.18 -8.87
CA GLN A 39 -72.06 -18.29 -7.72
C GLN A 39 -70.88 -17.33 -7.92
N LYS A 40 -71.16 -16.01 -7.94
CA LYS A 40 -70.10 -14.99 -7.90
C LYS A 40 -69.37 -15.11 -6.57
N SER A 41 -68.09 -15.47 -6.59
CA SER A 41 -67.26 -15.56 -5.38
C SER A 41 -67.12 -14.18 -4.70
N PRO A 42 -67.23 -14.08 -3.36
CA PRO A 42 -67.13 -12.80 -2.63
C PRO A 42 -65.70 -12.29 -2.45
N ILE A 43 -64.68 -13.02 -2.90
CA ILE A 43 -63.27 -12.69 -2.69
C ILE A 43 -62.89 -11.50 -3.58
N ARG A 44 -62.83 -10.31 -2.99
CA ARG A 44 -62.19 -9.14 -3.62
C ARG A 44 -60.68 -9.28 -3.43
N VAL A 45 -59.96 -9.51 -4.53
CA VAL A 45 -58.50 -9.53 -4.54
C VAL A 45 -58.02 -8.08 -4.45
N THR A 46 -57.61 -7.61 -3.28
CA THR A 46 -56.92 -6.32 -3.13
C THR A 46 -55.45 -6.49 -3.51
N PRO A 47 -54.94 -5.79 -4.54
CA PRO A 47 -53.53 -5.90 -4.90
C PRO A 47 -52.65 -5.34 -3.77
N SER A 48 -51.67 -6.13 -3.34
CA SER A 48 -50.70 -5.73 -2.31
C SER A 48 -49.84 -4.57 -2.82
N PRO A 49 -49.58 -3.52 -2.01
CA PRO A 49 -48.73 -2.40 -2.40
C PRO A 49 -47.29 -2.84 -2.72
N ILE A 50 -46.85 -3.99 -2.21
CA ILE A 50 -45.52 -4.57 -2.44
C ILE A 50 -45.27 -4.79 -3.93
N ILE A 51 -46.30 -5.20 -4.70
CA ILE A 51 -46.17 -5.44 -6.15
C ILE A 51 -45.82 -4.15 -6.91
N PHE A 52 -46.19 -2.98 -6.38
CA PHE A 52 -45.86 -1.67 -6.95
C PHE A 52 -44.44 -1.16 -6.60
N PHE A 53 -43.83 -1.67 -5.53
CA PHE A 53 -42.48 -1.28 -5.09
C PHE A 53 -41.37 -2.18 -5.65
N ILE A 54 -41.67 -3.46 -5.93
CA ILE A 54 -40.73 -4.41 -6.53
C ILE A 54 -40.01 -3.90 -7.80
N PRO A 55 -40.68 -3.30 -8.81
CA PRO A 55 -39.99 -2.86 -10.02
C PRO A 55 -39.02 -1.70 -9.78
N ARG A 56 -39.26 -0.86 -8.76
CA ARG A 56 -38.37 0.27 -8.40
C ARG A 56 -37.13 -0.19 -7.63
N ILE A 57 -37.28 -1.19 -6.76
CA ILE A 57 -36.15 -1.78 -6.03
C ILE A 57 -35.28 -2.60 -7.00
N ALA A 58 -35.89 -3.35 -7.92
CA ALA A 58 -35.18 -4.11 -8.93
C ALA A 58 -34.41 -3.22 -9.91
N SER A 59 -34.97 -2.08 -10.33
CA SER A 59 -34.26 -1.13 -11.20
C SER A 59 -33.13 -0.41 -10.48
N ALA A 60 -33.31 -0.05 -9.20
CA ALA A 60 -32.23 0.52 -8.39
C ALA A 60 -31.09 -0.48 -8.17
N LEU A 61 -31.40 -1.75 -7.85
CA LEU A 61 -30.40 -2.81 -7.73
C LEU A 61 -29.69 -3.09 -9.05
N ALA A 62 -30.42 -3.15 -10.17
CA ALA A 62 -29.82 -3.34 -11.49
C ALA A 62 -28.90 -2.16 -11.85
N PHE A 63 -29.29 -0.93 -11.52
CA PHE A 63 -28.46 0.25 -11.72
C PHE A 63 -27.20 0.22 -10.85
N VAL A 64 -27.30 -0.15 -9.58
CA VAL A 64 -26.15 -0.36 -8.69
C VAL A 64 -25.24 -1.47 -9.21
N LEU A 65 -25.80 -2.56 -9.73
CA LEU A 65 -25.04 -3.66 -10.31
C LEU A 65 -24.30 -3.22 -11.59
N ILE A 66 -24.96 -2.45 -12.46
CA ILE A 66 -24.34 -1.88 -13.67
C ILE A 66 -23.24 -0.89 -13.27
N LEU A 67 -23.46 -0.03 -12.28
CA LEU A 67 -22.43 0.85 -11.72
C LEU A 67 -21.28 0.05 -11.09
N ALA A 68 -21.55 -1.08 -10.46
CA ALA A 68 -20.51 -1.93 -9.89
C ALA A 68 -19.72 -2.68 -10.97
N ILE A 69 -20.34 -3.07 -12.08
CA ILE A 69 -19.67 -3.76 -13.20
C ILE A 69 -18.86 -2.76 -14.04
N VAL A 70 -19.50 -1.65 -14.44
CA VAL A 70 -18.84 -0.59 -15.24
C VAL A 70 -17.83 0.17 -14.39
N GLY A 71 -18.19 0.53 -13.16
CA GLY A 71 -17.31 1.20 -12.19
C GLY A 71 -16.24 0.27 -11.63
N GLY A 72 -16.52 -1.02 -11.46
CA GLY A 72 -15.52 -2.01 -11.04
C GLY A 72 -14.47 -2.26 -12.12
N GLY A 73 -14.88 -2.34 -13.39
CA GLY A 73 -13.96 -2.46 -14.53
C GLY A 73 -13.04 -1.24 -14.69
N THR A 74 -13.57 -0.03 -14.56
CA THR A 74 -12.76 1.20 -14.62
C THR A 74 -11.91 1.40 -13.37
N ALA A 75 -12.40 1.05 -12.18
CA ALA A 75 -11.61 1.08 -10.95
C ALA A 75 -10.44 0.08 -10.98
N TYR A 76 -10.64 -1.11 -11.54
CA TYR A 76 -9.58 -2.10 -11.72
C TYR A 76 -8.54 -1.66 -12.75
N ALA A 77 -8.99 -1.14 -13.90
CA ALA A 77 -8.08 -0.59 -14.90
C ALA A 77 -7.28 0.63 -14.37
N ALA A 78 -7.87 1.41 -13.47
CA ALA A 78 -7.20 2.53 -12.82
C ALA A 78 -6.07 2.09 -11.89
N GLU A 79 -6.03 0.84 -11.39
CA GLU A 79 -4.99 0.39 -10.44
C GLU A 79 -3.57 0.44 -11.04
N GLY A 80 -3.44 0.27 -12.36
CA GLY A 80 -2.16 0.39 -13.07
C GLY A 80 -1.79 1.81 -13.51
N ALA A 81 -2.68 2.80 -13.35
CA ALA A 81 -2.49 4.15 -13.87
C ALA A 81 -1.38 4.92 -13.11
N VAL A 82 -0.52 5.65 -13.81
CA VAL A 82 0.48 6.55 -13.21
C VAL A 82 0.09 8.02 -13.40
N PRO A 83 0.72 8.99 -12.71
CA PRO A 83 0.50 10.41 -13.02
C PRO A 83 0.66 10.70 -14.51
N GLY A 84 -0.32 11.42 -15.07
CA GLY A 84 -0.43 11.66 -16.52
C GLY A 84 -1.41 10.74 -17.23
N ASP A 85 -1.73 9.56 -16.67
CA ASP A 85 -2.73 8.66 -17.25
C ASP A 85 -4.16 9.14 -17.01
N PHE A 86 -5.06 8.91 -17.99
CA PHE A 86 -6.45 9.36 -17.94
C PHE A 86 -7.23 8.87 -16.71
N LEU A 87 -6.97 7.63 -16.25
CA LEU A 87 -7.66 7.03 -15.11
C LEU A 87 -6.99 7.31 -13.76
N TYR A 88 -5.85 8.03 -13.74
CA TYR A 88 -5.15 8.34 -12.50
C TYR A 88 -5.99 9.14 -11.49
N PRO A 89 -6.79 10.15 -11.90
CA PRO A 89 -7.67 10.86 -10.99
C PRO A 89 -8.69 9.96 -10.30
N ILE A 90 -9.16 8.90 -10.99
CA ILE A 90 -10.08 7.91 -10.41
C ILE A 90 -9.38 7.06 -9.34
N LYS A 91 -8.14 6.64 -9.59
CA LYS A 91 -7.34 5.92 -8.59
C LYS A 91 -7.24 6.71 -7.28
N VAL A 92 -6.76 7.95 -7.36
CA VAL A 92 -6.45 8.75 -6.17
C VAL A 92 -7.69 9.37 -5.52
N SER A 93 -8.68 9.79 -6.32
CA SER A 93 -9.84 10.55 -5.79
C SER A 93 -11.01 9.67 -5.39
N VAL A 94 -11.09 8.43 -5.91
CA VAL A 94 -12.21 7.52 -5.67
C VAL A 94 -11.72 6.25 -4.98
N ASN A 95 -10.87 5.46 -5.65
CA ASN A 95 -10.50 4.13 -5.14
C ASN A 95 -9.79 4.22 -3.78
N GLU A 96 -8.80 5.11 -3.68
CA GLU A 96 -8.03 5.27 -2.44
C GLU A 96 -8.88 5.84 -1.31
N LYS A 97 -9.80 6.77 -1.59
CA LYS A 97 -10.73 7.30 -0.58
C LYS A 97 -11.68 6.24 -0.05
N VAL A 98 -12.17 5.36 -0.91
CA VAL A 98 -13.04 4.25 -0.49
C VAL A 98 -12.27 3.31 0.44
N VAL A 99 -11.05 2.92 0.07
CA VAL A 99 -10.21 2.05 0.91
C VAL A 99 -9.82 2.73 2.22
N ALA A 100 -9.48 4.03 2.20
CA ALA A 100 -9.18 4.81 3.40
C ALA A 100 -10.39 4.95 4.33
N ALA A 101 -11.59 5.13 3.79
CA ALA A 101 -12.81 5.23 4.58
C ALA A 101 -13.17 3.94 5.34
N LEU A 102 -12.67 2.80 4.87
CA LEU A 102 -12.84 1.49 5.54
C LEU A 102 -11.81 1.27 6.67
N ALA A 103 -10.76 2.07 6.75
CA ALA A 103 -9.74 1.99 7.79
C ALA A 103 -10.17 2.80 9.03
N GLN A 104 -10.71 2.10 10.04
CA GLN A 104 -11.29 2.72 11.22
C GLN A 104 -10.29 2.88 12.39
N SER A 105 -9.46 1.88 12.66
CA SER A 105 -8.45 1.94 13.73
C SER A 105 -7.17 2.64 13.29
N ALA A 106 -6.40 3.19 14.24
CA ALA A 106 -5.12 3.84 13.95
C ALA A 106 -4.13 2.90 13.24
N GLU A 107 -3.99 1.65 13.71
CA GLU A 107 -3.16 0.63 13.06
C GLU A 107 -3.63 0.34 11.60
N SER A 108 -4.94 0.25 11.37
CA SER A 108 -5.46 0.04 10.01
C SER A 108 -5.21 1.24 9.09
N LYS A 109 -5.29 2.48 9.62
CA LYS A 109 -4.99 3.70 8.88
C LYS A 109 -3.51 3.77 8.52
N ALA A 110 -2.61 3.50 9.48
CA ALA A 110 -1.19 3.41 9.24
C ALA A 110 -0.88 2.40 8.13
N THR A 111 -1.47 1.20 8.21
CA THR A 111 -1.29 0.14 7.20
C THR A 111 -1.79 0.56 5.81
N VAL A 112 -2.99 1.13 5.72
CA VAL A 112 -3.57 1.54 4.43
C VAL A 112 -2.79 2.70 3.80
N HIS A 113 -2.40 3.70 4.59
CA HIS A 113 -1.64 4.83 4.09
C HIS A 113 -0.19 4.44 3.76
N ALA A 114 0.43 3.53 4.51
CA ALA A 114 1.71 2.93 4.16
C ALA A 114 1.66 2.28 2.77
N ARG A 115 0.62 1.49 2.50
CA ARG A 115 0.38 0.86 1.19
C ARG A 115 0.20 1.89 0.07
N PHE A 116 -0.46 3.03 0.33
CA PHE A 116 -0.58 4.08 -0.68
C PHE A 116 0.74 4.80 -0.96
N ALA A 117 1.55 5.05 0.07
CA ALA A 117 2.91 5.57 -0.10
C ALA A 117 3.78 4.61 -0.92
N GLU A 118 3.74 3.30 -0.64
CA GLU A 118 4.38 2.26 -1.45
C GLU A 118 3.91 2.29 -2.90
N ARG A 119 2.60 2.44 -3.14
CA ARG A 119 2.05 2.58 -4.49
C ARG A 119 2.61 3.79 -5.23
N ARG A 120 2.78 4.95 -4.58
CA ARG A 120 3.43 6.12 -5.21
C ARG A 120 4.85 5.80 -5.64
N MET A 121 5.60 5.03 -4.84
CA MET A 121 6.93 4.58 -5.22
C MET A 121 6.91 3.59 -6.39
N GLN A 122 5.97 2.65 -6.42
CA GLN A 122 5.80 1.73 -7.56
C GLN A 122 5.37 2.43 -8.86
N GLU A 123 4.64 3.55 -8.75
CA GLU A 123 4.32 4.43 -9.88
C GLU A 123 5.58 5.16 -10.35
N ALA A 124 6.42 5.64 -9.43
CA ALA A 124 7.71 6.23 -9.73
C ALA A 124 8.67 5.24 -10.42
N GLU A 125 8.72 4.00 -9.95
CA GLU A 125 9.47 2.91 -10.60
C GLU A 125 9.01 2.73 -12.04
N ALA A 126 7.69 2.71 -12.27
CA ALA A 126 7.13 2.52 -13.60
C ALA A 126 7.45 3.69 -14.55
N LEU A 127 7.47 4.92 -14.06
CA LEU A 127 7.90 6.09 -14.84
C LEU A 127 9.41 6.07 -15.11
N SER A 128 10.21 5.69 -14.10
CA SER A 128 11.67 5.59 -14.22
C SER A 128 12.08 4.50 -15.21
N ALA A 129 11.42 3.34 -15.17
CA ALA A 129 11.65 2.23 -16.09
C ALA A 129 11.33 2.61 -17.55
N ARG A 130 10.35 3.49 -17.75
CA ARG A 130 9.91 3.98 -19.07
C ARG A 130 10.71 5.18 -19.57
N GLY A 131 11.50 5.83 -18.72
CA GLY A 131 12.18 7.08 -19.04
C GLY A 131 11.20 8.25 -19.27
N THR A 132 10.06 8.25 -18.58
CA THR A 132 8.99 9.26 -18.75
C THR A 132 8.68 10.02 -17.46
N MET A 133 9.62 10.09 -16.52
CA MET A 133 9.47 10.88 -15.30
C MET A 133 9.61 12.37 -15.62
N THR A 134 8.51 13.11 -15.65
CA THR A 134 8.55 14.58 -15.80
C THR A 134 8.63 15.28 -14.44
N ALA A 135 8.99 16.56 -14.43
CA ALA A 135 8.99 17.38 -13.21
C ALA A 135 7.60 17.43 -12.55
N GLU A 136 6.53 17.52 -13.33
CA GLU A 136 5.15 17.53 -12.82
C GLU A 136 4.78 16.18 -12.20
N ALA A 137 5.15 15.08 -12.86
CA ALA A 137 4.92 13.74 -12.33
C ALA A 137 5.69 13.51 -11.02
N LYS A 138 6.95 13.99 -10.96
CA LYS A 138 7.80 13.94 -9.78
C LYS A 138 7.15 14.67 -8.59
N VAL A 139 6.74 15.93 -8.78
CA VAL A 139 6.06 16.73 -7.75
C VAL A 139 4.75 16.06 -7.31
N ALA A 140 3.93 15.61 -8.27
CA ALA A 140 2.65 14.96 -8.00
C ALA A 140 2.78 13.64 -7.21
N LEU A 141 3.89 12.90 -7.37
CA LEU A 141 4.21 11.70 -6.59
C LEU A 141 4.75 12.05 -5.21
N GLU A 142 5.64 13.03 -5.14
CA GLU A 142 6.26 13.51 -3.90
C GLU A 142 5.21 14.06 -2.92
N GLU A 143 4.31 14.92 -3.39
CA GLU A 143 3.21 15.49 -2.59
C GLU A 143 2.31 14.39 -2.02
N ARG A 144 1.81 13.49 -2.89
CA ARG A 144 0.93 12.41 -2.44
C ARG A 144 1.63 11.43 -1.50
N PHE A 145 2.91 11.13 -1.75
CA PHE A 145 3.69 10.31 -0.83
C PHE A 145 3.78 11.00 0.53
N ASN A 146 4.06 12.30 0.56
CA ASN A 146 4.16 13.07 1.80
C ASN A 146 2.83 13.11 2.57
N ASP A 147 1.69 13.27 1.88
CA ASP A 147 0.36 13.20 2.48
C ASP A 147 0.13 11.84 3.17
N HIS A 148 0.46 10.74 2.49
CA HIS A 148 0.32 9.41 3.08
C HIS A 148 1.31 9.17 4.23
N ALA A 149 2.58 9.59 4.06
CA ALA A 149 3.60 9.48 5.09
C ALA A 149 3.23 10.26 6.36
N GLN A 150 2.61 11.44 6.22
CA GLN A 150 2.13 12.21 7.36
C GLN A 150 1.00 11.48 8.10
N VAL A 151 0.05 10.88 7.38
CA VAL A 151 -1.01 10.09 8.05
C VAL A 151 -0.43 8.86 8.74
N VAL A 152 0.64 8.26 8.19
CA VAL A 152 1.37 7.18 8.88
C VAL A 152 2.01 7.71 10.16
N GLU A 153 2.67 8.88 10.17
CA GLU A 153 3.21 9.51 11.39
C GLU A 153 2.16 9.67 12.47
N GLU A 154 1.03 10.28 12.12
CA GLU A 154 -0.05 10.57 13.05
C GLU A 154 -0.68 9.29 13.59
N ALA A 155 -0.85 8.28 12.73
CA ALA A 155 -1.40 6.99 13.12
C ALA A 155 -0.44 6.16 13.98
N VAL A 156 0.86 6.19 13.69
CA VAL A 156 1.91 5.55 14.50
C VAL A 156 1.96 6.17 15.89
N ALA A 157 1.96 7.51 15.99
CA ALA A 157 1.94 8.21 17.28
C ALA A 157 0.69 7.85 18.10
N ALA A 158 -0.47 7.69 17.46
CA ALA A 158 -1.68 7.25 18.13
C ALA A 158 -1.64 5.76 18.55
N VAL A 159 -1.00 4.90 17.76
CA VAL A 159 -0.81 3.48 18.10
C VAL A 159 0.19 3.32 19.24
N GLU A 160 1.20 4.18 19.35
CA GLU A 160 2.25 4.10 20.37
C GLU A 160 1.69 4.19 21.80
N GLU A 161 0.62 4.95 22.01
CA GLU A 161 -0.05 5.08 23.31
C GLU A 161 -0.70 3.76 23.79
N GLU A 162 -1.19 2.93 22.87
CA GLU A 162 -1.90 1.68 23.18
C GLU A 162 -1.00 0.45 22.99
N ASN A 163 -0.15 0.45 21.97
CA ASN A 163 0.67 -0.66 21.55
C ASN A 163 2.01 -0.15 20.96
N PRO A 164 2.99 0.18 21.80
CA PRO A 164 4.31 0.67 21.35
C PRO A 164 5.06 -0.35 20.49
N ILE A 165 4.78 -1.64 20.68
CA ILE A 165 5.35 -2.73 19.88
C ILE A 165 4.83 -2.69 18.44
N ALA A 166 3.55 -2.38 18.25
CA ALA A 166 2.96 -2.19 16.93
C ALA A 166 3.48 -0.94 16.22
N ALA A 167 3.61 0.18 16.95
CA ALA A 167 4.16 1.42 16.41
C ALA A 167 5.57 1.22 15.83
N ALA A 168 6.48 0.66 16.64
CA ALA A 168 7.86 0.37 16.22
C ALA A 168 7.94 -0.58 15.01
N ASP A 169 7.11 -1.63 14.97
CA ASP A 169 7.06 -2.57 13.83
C ASP A 169 6.55 -1.89 12.56
N ILE A 170 5.53 -1.01 12.65
CA ILE A 170 5.01 -0.25 11.50
C ILE A 170 6.08 0.69 10.95
N SER A 171 6.76 1.44 11.80
CA SER A 171 7.79 2.40 11.38
C SER A 171 9.01 1.73 10.77
N ALA A 172 9.49 0.64 11.37
CA ALA A 172 10.61 -0.14 10.83
C ALA A 172 10.29 -0.73 9.45
N ARG A 173 9.05 -1.24 9.26
CA ARG A 173 8.56 -1.71 7.96
C ARG A 173 8.46 -0.59 6.94
N PHE A 174 7.87 0.53 7.32
CA PHE A 174 7.69 1.68 6.44
C PHE A 174 9.05 2.23 5.96
N GLU A 175 10.00 2.45 6.87
CA GLU A 175 11.35 2.89 6.51
C GLU A 175 12.03 1.90 5.57
N SER A 176 11.96 0.61 5.89
CA SER A 176 12.57 -0.45 5.06
C SER A 176 11.96 -0.48 3.66
N ALA A 177 10.64 -0.38 3.54
CA ALA A 177 9.94 -0.34 2.26
C ALA A 177 10.34 0.91 1.45
N VAL A 178 10.37 2.09 2.07
CA VAL A 178 10.78 3.33 1.42
C VAL A 178 12.23 3.27 0.94
N GLY A 179 13.13 2.74 1.77
CA GLY A 179 14.54 2.54 1.40
C GLY A 179 14.69 1.59 0.21
N ALA A 180 13.99 0.46 0.22
CA ALA A 180 14.04 -0.55 -0.83
C ALA A 180 13.50 -0.02 -2.17
N HIS A 181 12.30 0.57 -2.17
CA HIS A 181 11.70 1.13 -3.39
C HIS A 181 12.52 2.31 -3.94
N SER A 182 13.07 3.17 -3.08
CA SER A 182 13.97 4.25 -3.52
C SER A 182 15.22 3.72 -4.22
N ALA A 183 15.79 2.61 -3.73
CA ALA A 183 16.92 1.95 -4.37
C ALA A 183 16.55 1.33 -5.74
N VAL A 184 15.34 0.79 -5.88
CA VAL A 184 14.82 0.30 -7.18
C VAL A 184 14.64 1.46 -8.17
N ILE A 185 14.06 2.59 -7.74
CA ILE A 185 13.91 3.80 -8.57
C ILE A 185 15.26 4.26 -9.10
N ALA A 186 16.26 4.39 -8.23
CA ALA A 186 17.62 4.77 -8.60
C ALA A 186 18.25 3.77 -9.60
N ARG A 187 18.04 2.46 -9.38
CA ARG A 187 18.56 1.43 -10.28
C ARG A 187 17.91 1.45 -11.67
N LEU A 188 16.62 1.75 -11.72
CA LEU A 188 15.87 1.90 -12.98
C LEU A 188 16.32 3.15 -13.74
N SER A 189 16.56 4.27 -13.04
CA SER A 189 16.97 5.53 -13.67
C SER A 189 18.38 5.46 -14.27
N GLU A 190 19.31 4.71 -13.67
CA GLU A 190 20.66 4.48 -14.21
C GLU A 190 20.63 3.99 -15.67
N LYS A 191 19.62 3.20 -16.03
CA LYS A 191 19.49 2.59 -17.38
C LYS A 191 18.66 3.41 -18.36
N GLY A 192 17.95 4.45 -17.92
CA GLY A 192 17.10 5.28 -18.78
C GLY A 192 17.90 6.11 -19.77
N GLU A 193 17.48 6.18 -21.03
CA GLU A 193 18.16 7.01 -22.05
C GLU A 193 17.87 8.50 -21.87
N ASP A 194 16.68 8.85 -21.37
CA ASP A 194 16.30 10.25 -21.12
C ASP A 194 16.99 10.83 -19.88
N THR A 195 17.78 11.88 -20.10
CA THR A 195 18.55 12.55 -19.05
C THR A 195 17.68 13.32 -18.07
N GLU A 196 16.55 13.87 -18.53
CA GLU A 196 15.64 14.62 -17.66
C GLU A 196 14.92 13.65 -16.72
N SER A 197 14.29 12.60 -17.28
CA SER A 197 13.68 11.55 -16.48
C SER A 197 14.66 10.91 -15.51
N ARG A 198 15.92 10.67 -15.90
CA ARG A 198 16.93 10.14 -14.97
C ARG A 198 17.16 11.08 -13.78
N ARG A 199 17.34 12.38 -14.04
CA ARG A 199 17.57 13.39 -13.01
C ARG A 199 16.40 13.49 -12.04
N GLU A 200 15.17 13.50 -12.55
CA GLU A 200 13.97 13.61 -11.72
C GLU A 200 13.74 12.35 -10.87
N SER A 201 13.96 11.16 -11.43
CA SER A 201 13.92 9.90 -10.69
C SER A 201 14.97 9.84 -9.58
N GLU A 202 16.20 10.27 -9.84
CA GLU A 202 17.23 10.34 -8.82
C GLU A 202 16.88 11.33 -7.71
N ASN A 203 16.39 12.52 -8.07
CA ASN A 203 15.97 13.53 -7.10
C ASN A 203 14.86 12.97 -6.19
N LEU A 204 13.82 12.39 -6.79
CA LEU A 204 12.72 11.77 -6.06
C LEU A 204 13.23 10.67 -5.12
N SER A 205 14.08 9.75 -5.61
CA SER A 205 14.61 8.66 -4.78
C SER A 205 15.38 9.14 -3.54
N ARG A 206 16.13 10.25 -3.65
CA ARG A 206 16.84 10.86 -2.52
C ARG A 206 15.84 11.46 -1.53
N THR A 207 14.90 12.27 -2.01
CA THR A 207 13.89 12.93 -1.17
C THR A 207 13.02 11.92 -0.42
N LEU A 208 12.52 10.88 -1.10
CA LEU A 208 11.69 9.86 -0.47
C LEU A 208 12.47 9.08 0.60
N ARG A 209 13.72 8.71 0.33
CA ARG A 209 14.59 8.03 1.30
C ARG A 209 14.85 8.89 2.54
N GLU A 210 15.07 10.18 2.38
CA GLU A 210 15.22 11.12 3.49
C GLU A 210 13.93 11.24 4.30
N ARG A 211 12.77 11.32 3.63
CA ARG A 211 11.45 11.35 4.29
C ARG A 211 11.22 10.06 5.10
N GLY A 212 11.52 8.90 4.53
CA GLY A 212 11.44 7.60 5.21
C GLY A 212 12.27 7.53 6.49
N ARG A 213 13.51 8.00 6.45
CA ARG A 213 14.42 8.03 7.63
C ARG A 213 13.96 8.99 8.73
N ARG A 214 13.33 10.11 8.36
CA ARG A 214 12.82 11.09 9.34
C ARG A 214 11.71 10.49 10.21
N LEU A 215 10.91 9.60 9.63
CA LEU A 215 9.85 8.87 10.34
C LEU A 215 10.43 7.98 11.43
N ALA A 216 11.39 7.14 11.06
CA ALA A 216 12.05 6.23 11.99
C ALA A 216 12.80 6.97 13.12
N ARG A 217 13.40 8.13 12.83
CA ARG A 217 14.08 8.94 13.86
C ARG A 217 13.12 9.70 14.78
N ALA A 218 11.89 9.97 14.35
CA ALA A 218 10.90 10.60 15.23
C ALA A 218 10.48 9.69 16.40
N GLU A 219 10.69 8.37 16.29
CA GLU A 219 10.44 7.38 17.35
C GLU A 219 11.58 7.22 18.36
N THR A 220 12.81 7.67 18.05
CA THR A 220 13.82 7.77 19.12
C THR A 220 13.38 8.87 20.08
N PRO A 221 13.22 8.60 21.39
CA PRO A 221 12.63 9.53 22.32
C PRO A 221 13.55 10.75 22.45
N VAL A 222 13.27 11.78 21.65
CA VAL A 222 13.68 13.13 21.99
C VAL A 222 12.82 13.49 23.19
N ALA A 223 13.48 13.43 24.36
CA ALA A 223 13.19 14.05 25.65
C ALA A 223 11.76 14.57 25.87
N PRO A 224 11.16 14.32 27.06
CA PRO A 224 9.76 14.66 27.33
C PRO A 224 9.50 16.11 26.91
N LYS A 225 8.47 16.32 26.08
CA LYS A 225 7.89 17.63 25.82
C LYS A 225 7.48 18.21 27.18
N VAL A 226 8.41 18.94 27.80
CA VAL A 226 8.12 19.85 28.90
C VAL A 226 7.31 20.98 28.26
N GLU A 227 6.00 20.78 28.19
CA GLU A 227 5.06 21.89 28.07
C GLU A 227 5.25 22.80 29.29
N ARG A 228 6.18 23.75 29.17
CA ARG A 228 6.14 24.97 29.97
C ARG A 228 5.09 25.89 29.34
N SER A 229 3.83 25.50 29.46
CA SER A 229 2.71 26.43 29.40
C SER A 229 2.71 27.25 30.71
N ARG A 230 3.58 28.26 30.76
CA ARG A 230 3.32 29.42 31.63
C ARG A 230 2.15 30.17 31.03
N ALA A 231 0.96 29.97 31.59
CA ALA A 231 -0.06 30.98 31.86
C ALA A 231 -1.42 30.30 32.05
N LEU A 232 -1.81 30.04 33.30
CA LEU A 232 -2.91 30.74 33.98
C LEU A 232 -3.39 29.93 35.18
N GLU A 233 -3.21 30.59 36.31
CA GLU A 233 -3.80 30.34 37.61
C GLU A 233 -5.32 30.16 37.55
N THR A 234 -5.84 29.42 38.53
CA THR A 234 -7.24 29.35 38.99
C THR A 234 -8.26 28.52 38.18
N ALA A 235 -8.48 27.29 38.64
CA ALA A 235 -9.81 26.82 39.06
C ALA A 235 -9.69 25.48 39.79
N GLN A 236 -9.89 25.51 41.10
CA GLN A 236 -10.31 24.34 41.87
C GLN A 236 -11.66 23.86 41.29
N PHE A 237 -11.74 22.63 40.81
CA PHE A 237 -13.02 21.92 40.80
C PHE A 237 -12.82 20.41 40.97
N SER A 238 -13.49 19.92 42.01
CA SER A 238 -13.81 18.55 42.42
C SER A 238 -13.28 17.38 41.58
N ALA A 239 -12.52 16.54 42.27
CA ALA A 239 -12.52 15.10 42.04
C ALA A 239 -13.92 14.54 42.28
N GLU A 240 -14.45 13.77 41.32
CA GLU A 240 -15.04 12.45 41.57
C GLU A 240 -15.38 11.79 40.23
N ASP A 241 -14.95 10.52 40.13
CA ASP A 241 -15.40 9.51 39.18
C ASP A 241 -14.93 9.59 37.70
N ALA A 242 -13.73 9.06 37.47
CA ALA A 242 -13.44 8.31 36.26
C ALA A 242 -12.39 7.25 36.61
N THR A 243 -12.86 6.03 36.91
CA THR A 243 -12.03 4.82 36.95
C THR A 243 -11.56 4.49 35.53
N MET A 244 -10.57 5.23 35.06
CA MET A 244 -9.85 4.93 33.83
C MET A 244 -8.75 3.93 34.18
N THR A 245 -8.88 2.72 33.66
CA THR A 245 -7.88 1.66 33.66
C THR A 245 -6.52 2.22 33.24
N ARG A 246 -5.67 2.52 34.22
CA ARG A 246 -4.26 2.83 34.00
C ARG A 246 -3.62 1.52 33.56
N SER A 247 -3.43 1.38 32.24
CA SER A 247 -2.60 0.31 31.67
C SER A 247 -1.27 0.35 32.41
N ALA A 248 -0.92 -0.77 33.05
CA ALA A 248 0.33 -0.89 33.77
C ALA A 248 1.47 -0.75 32.74
N ALA A 249 2.27 0.30 32.87
CA ALA A 249 3.48 0.46 32.06
C ALA A 249 4.35 -0.78 32.29
N LEU A 250 4.49 -1.61 31.26
CA LEU A 250 5.44 -2.72 31.24
C LEU A 250 6.85 -2.15 31.46
N PRO A 251 7.74 -2.88 32.17
CA PRO A 251 9.14 -2.47 32.27
C PRO A 251 9.75 -2.38 30.86
N ALA A 252 10.51 -1.32 30.58
CA ALA A 252 11.05 -1.01 29.25
C ALA A 252 11.86 -2.15 28.60
N ASP A 253 12.46 -3.01 29.43
CA ASP A 253 13.27 -4.17 28.99
C ASP A 253 12.40 -5.29 28.36
N ASP A 254 11.16 -5.48 28.85
CA ASP A 254 10.21 -6.44 28.29
C ASP A 254 9.64 -5.94 26.96
N THR A 255 9.40 -4.62 26.83
CA THR A 255 8.89 -4.03 25.59
C THR A 255 9.90 -4.10 24.45
N ASP A 256 11.18 -3.88 24.71
CA ASP A 256 12.22 -3.97 23.68
C ASP A 256 12.40 -5.41 23.19
N ALA A 257 12.30 -6.41 24.07
CA ALA A 257 12.34 -7.81 23.70
C ALA A 257 11.15 -8.21 22.80
N GLU A 258 9.94 -7.73 23.11
CA GLU A 258 8.74 -7.97 22.30
C GLU A 258 8.77 -7.25 20.94
N VAL A 259 9.27 -6.01 20.90
CA VAL A 259 9.55 -5.28 19.65
C VAL A 259 10.51 -6.08 18.77
N VAL A 260 11.62 -6.54 19.33
CA VAL A 260 12.62 -7.34 18.62
C VAL A 260 12.01 -8.63 18.08
N ALA A 261 11.20 -9.34 18.88
CA ALA A 261 10.54 -10.56 18.45
C ALA A 261 9.54 -10.32 17.32
N ARG A 262 8.78 -9.21 17.36
CA ARG A 262 7.83 -8.85 16.30
C ARG A 262 8.55 -8.48 15.00
N ILE A 263 9.60 -7.66 15.07
CA ILE A 263 10.42 -7.30 13.90
C ILE A 263 11.13 -8.54 13.33
N GLU A 264 11.60 -9.46 14.17
CA GLU A 264 12.21 -10.72 13.74
C GLU A 264 11.21 -11.60 12.97
N LEU A 265 9.98 -11.71 13.48
CA LEU A 265 8.90 -12.41 12.79
C LEU A 265 8.63 -11.77 11.43
N THR A 266 8.51 -10.45 11.38
CA THR A 266 8.34 -9.69 10.14
C THR A 266 9.46 -10.01 9.16
N ALA A 267 10.72 -9.85 9.55
CA ALA A 267 11.89 -10.10 8.70
C ALA A 267 11.89 -11.54 8.15
N SER A 268 11.56 -12.52 9.00
CA SER A 268 11.45 -13.92 8.61
C SER A 268 10.34 -14.18 7.58
N THR A 269 9.18 -13.55 7.77
CA THR A 269 8.06 -13.67 6.82
C THR A 269 8.39 -13.01 5.48
N THR A 270 8.96 -11.80 5.48
CA THR A 270 9.40 -11.10 4.27
C THR A 270 10.46 -11.89 3.51
N LEU A 271 11.39 -12.54 4.21
CA LEU A 271 12.40 -13.37 3.58
C LEU A 271 11.81 -14.61 2.90
N LYS A 272 10.75 -15.20 3.49
CA LYS A 272 10.02 -16.30 2.88
C LYS A 272 9.27 -15.86 1.61
N GLU A 273 8.70 -14.66 1.61
CA GLU A 273 8.09 -14.07 0.42
C GLU A 273 9.14 -13.82 -0.67
N ALA A 274 10.31 -13.28 -0.31
CA ALA A 274 11.43 -13.11 -1.25
C ALA A 274 11.83 -14.45 -1.90
N GLU A 275 11.89 -15.55 -1.15
CA GLU A 275 12.15 -16.87 -1.72
C GLU A 275 11.09 -17.34 -2.70
N ALA A 276 9.82 -17.05 -2.41
CA ALA A 276 8.73 -17.37 -3.32
C ALA A 276 8.91 -16.62 -4.65
N HIS A 277 9.21 -15.31 -4.63
CA HIS A 277 9.50 -14.55 -5.85
C HIS A 277 10.74 -15.06 -6.59
N LEU A 278 11.83 -15.38 -5.88
CA LEU A 278 13.03 -15.97 -6.50
C LEU A 278 12.73 -17.31 -7.17
N SER A 279 11.88 -18.13 -6.55
CA SER A 279 11.47 -19.42 -7.12
C SER A 279 10.63 -19.24 -8.39
N ALA A 280 9.73 -18.25 -8.42
CA ALA A 280 8.95 -17.90 -9.60
C ALA A 280 9.82 -17.37 -10.75
N LEU A 281 10.97 -16.76 -10.43
CA LEU A 281 11.92 -16.23 -11.39
C LEU A 281 13.01 -17.24 -11.83
N ARG A 282 13.01 -18.46 -11.30
CA ARG A 282 14.11 -19.44 -11.49
C ARG A 282 14.43 -19.76 -12.95
N GLU A 283 13.43 -19.90 -13.81
CA GLU A 283 13.63 -20.20 -15.23
C GLU A 283 14.05 -18.98 -16.05
N ARG A 284 13.87 -17.78 -15.50
CA ARG A 284 14.11 -16.50 -16.18
C ARG A 284 15.44 -15.87 -15.79
N LEU A 285 15.90 -16.13 -14.57
CA LEU A 285 17.18 -15.63 -14.08
C LEU A 285 18.33 -16.53 -14.51
N GLY A 286 19.42 -15.92 -14.94
CA GLY A 286 20.67 -16.64 -15.19
C GLY A 286 21.13 -17.39 -13.94
N ALA A 287 21.76 -18.55 -14.13
CA ALA A 287 22.20 -19.42 -13.03
C ALA A 287 23.08 -18.69 -11.99
N THR A 288 23.93 -17.77 -12.44
CA THR A 288 24.80 -16.95 -11.59
C THR A 288 24.01 -15.96 -10.74
N THR A 289 23.06 -15.22 -11.32
CA THR A 289 22.20 -14.28 -10.60
C THR A 289 21.32 -15.02 -9.60
N SER A 290 20.71 -16.14 -10.00
CA SER A 290 19.88 -16.97 -9.12
C SER A 290 20.70 -17.53 -7.93
N ALA A 291 21.91 -18.03 -8.18
CA ALA A 291 22.79 -18.52 -7.13
C ALA A 291 23.20 -17.41 -6.16
N ARG A 292 23.51 -16.21 -6.67
CA ARG A 292 23.87 -15.05 -5.85
C ARG A 292 22.72 -14.58 -4.97
N THR A 293 21.53 -14.38 -5.53
CA THR A 293 20.35 -13.97 -4.75
C THR A 293 19.99 -15.03 -3.71
N LYS A 294 20.11 -16.32 -4.05
CA LYS A 294 19.92 -17.41 -3.07
C LYS A 294 20.94 -17.35 -1.94
N ALA A 295 22.21 -17.06 -2.24
CA ALA A 295 23.25 -16.89 -1.21
C ALA A 295 22.96 -15.70 -0.29
N GLN A 296 22.52 -14.56 -0.84
CA GLN A 296 22.10 -13.39 -0.05
C GLN A 296 20.95 -13.72 0.90
N ILE A 297 19.88 -14.36 0.39
CA ILE A 297 18.75 -14.81 1.22
C ILE A 297 19.22 -15.75 2.32
N SER A 298 20.11 -16.69 2.01
CA SER A 298 20.68 -17.62 2.98
C SER A 298 21.49 -16.90 4.07
N ASN A 299 22.24 -15.86 3.72
CA ASN A 299 23.00 -15.07 4.67
C ASN A 299 22.06 -14.31 5.63
N ILE A 300 21.03 -13.64 5.10
CA ILE A 300 20.03 -12.92 5.90
C ILE A 300 19.32 -13.90 6.86
N ARG A 301 18.89 -15.06 6.37
CA ARG A 301 18.33 -16.13 7.22
C ARG A 301 19.27 -16.53 8.35
N GLY A 302 20.55 -16.71 8.02
CA GLY A 302 21.58 -17.07 9.00
C GLY A 302 21.75 -16.00 10.07
N LEU A 303 21.70 -14.71 9.70
CA LEU A 303 21.75 -13.59 10.63
C LEU A 303 20.53 -13.57 11.55
N ILE A 304 19.32 -13.68 11.00
CA ILE A 304 18.07 -13.74 11.78
C ILE A 304 18.13 -14.89 12.79
N LYS A 305 18.56 -16.09 12.37
CA LYS A 305 18.69 -17.23 13.27
C LYS A 305 19.70 -16.98 14.41
N LYS A 306 20.86 -16.39 14.10
CA LYS A 306 21.85 -16.04 15.13
C LYS A 306 21.31 -15.01 16.12
N LEU A 307 20.54 -14.03 15.63
CA LEU A 307 19.93 -13.01 16.48
C LEU A 307 18.84 -13.61 17.36
N HIS A 308 18.05 -14.56 16.87
CA HIS A 308 17.07 -15.30 17.68
C HIS A 308 17.71 -15.93 18.93
N GLU A 309 18.89 -16.53 18.76
CA GLU A 309 19.65 -17.24 19.81
C GLU A 309 20.40 -16.28 20.76
N ASP A 310 20.61 -15.03 20.37
CA ASP A 310 21.33 -14.00 21.15
C ASP A 310 20.42 -13.37 22.22
N LYS A 311 20.92 -13.23 23.45
CA LYS A 311 20.22 -12.60 24.59
C LYS A 311 20.54 -11.10 24.74
N GLY A 312 21.40 -10.53 23.89
CA GLY A 312 21.76 -9.12 23.97
C GLY A 312 20.58 -8.18 23.69
N GLY A 313 20.45 -7.10 24.49
CA GLY A 313 19.38 -6.08 24.41
C GLY A 313 19.51 -5.11 23.22
N SER A 314 19.79 -3.82 23.47
CA SER A 314 19.70 -2.73 22.47
C SER A 314 20.50 -2.96 21.16
N SER A 315 21.70 -3.56 21.22
CA SER A 315 22.49 -3.91 20.03
C SER A 315 21.80 -4.95 19.13
N LYS A 316 20.92 -5.79 19.69
CA LYS A 316 20.11 -6.76 18.92
C LYS A 316 19.00 -6.07 18.13
N LYS A 317 18.39 -5.01 18.68
CA LYS A 317 17.35 -4.22 17.99
C LYS A 317 17.85 -3.64 16.67
N GLY A 318 18.96 -2.91 16.69
CA GLY A 318 19.53 -2.35 15.45
C GLY A 318 19.98 -3.42 14.45
N ARG A 319 20.46 -4.58 14.92
CA ARG A 319 20.83 -5.71 14.04
C ARG A 319 19.60 -6.37 13.41
N ILE A 320 18.48 -6.50 14.12
CA ILE A 320 17.25 -7.08 13.56
C ILE A 320 16.53 -6.11 12.61
N GLU A 321 16.54 -4.81 12.89
CA GLU A 321 16.05 -3.77 11.97
C GLU A 321 16.85 -3.78 10.66
N ARG A 322 18.17 -3.95 10.74
CA ARG A 322 19.02 -4.13 9.56
C ARG A 322 18.64 -5.40 8.78
N ALA A 323 18.41 -6.52 9.47
CA ALA A 323 17.99 -7.76 8.82
C ALA A 323 16.61 -7.63 8.15
N LEU A 324 15.68 -6.88 8.75
CA LEU A 324 14.41 -6.52 8.12
C LEU A 324 14.65 -5.68 6.86
N ASN A 325 15.49 -4.66 6.93
CA ASN A 325 15.83 -3.81 5.78
C ASN A 325 16.40 -4.65 4.61
N ASP A 326 17.33 -5.55 4.90
CA ASP A 326 17.92 -6.45 3.89
C ASP A 326 16.86 -7.38 3.28
N ALA A 327 15.98 -7.95 4.11
CA ALA A 327 14.91 -8.83 3.65
C ALA A 327 13.90 -8.10 2.75
N VAL A 328 13.46 -6.90 3.17
CA VAL A 328 12.56 -6.05 2.37
C VAL A 328 13.23 -5.65 1.07
N THR A 329 14.51 -5.24 1.11
CA THR A 329 15.27 -4.88 -0.09
C THR A 329 15.30 -6.03 -1.09
N VAL A 330 15.70 -7.24 -0.66
CA VAL A 330 15.76 -8.39 -1.57
C VAL A 330 14.38 -8.72 -2.15
N LYS A 331 13.31 -8.68 -1.33
CA LYS A 331 11.94 -8.89 -1.79
C LYS A 331 11.55 -7.86 -2.86
N THR A 332 11.67 -6.57 -2.57
CA THR A 332 11.25 -5.49 -3.46
C THR A 332 12.02 -5.52 -4.79
N PHE A 333 13.32 -5.83 -4.77
CA PHE A 333 14.10 -6.00 -6.00
C PHE A 333 13.65 -7.21 -6.84
N LEU A 334 13.22 -8.31 -6.20
CA LEU A 334 12.66 -9.47 -6.89
C LEU A 334 11.29 -9.16 -7.50
N GLU A 335 10.42 -8.48 -6.78
CA GLU A 335 9.13 -7.99 -7.30
C GLU A 335 9.35 -7.05 -8.50
N ALA A 336 10.28 -6.11 -8.38
CA ALA A 336 10.63 -5.20 -9.46
C ALA A 336 11.21 -5.96 -10.66
N GLN A 337 12.06 -6.98 -10.44
CA GLN A 337 12.61 -7.81 -11.51
C GLN A 337 11.53 -8.60 -12.27
N GLU A 338 10.48 -9.04 -11.57
CA GLU A 338 9.33 -9.71 -12.17
C GLU A 338 8.53 -8.76 -13.08
N LYS A 339 8.36 -7.51 -12.63
CA LYS A 339 7.61 -6.45 -13.31
C LYS A 339 8.37 -5.84 -14.49
N PHE A 340 9.66 -5.54 -14.33
CA PHE A 340 10.49 -4.79 -15.27
C PHE A 340 11.53 -5.69 -15.95
N ARG A 341 11.04 -6.59 -16.82
CA ARG A 341 11.86 -7.68 -17.41
C ARG A 341 13.04 -7.21 -18.27
N GLU A 342 12.93 -6.02 -18.86
CA GLU A 342 14.00 -5.45 -19.68
C GLU A 342 15.20 -4.98 -18.83
N HIS A 343 14.97 -4.80 -17.53
CA HIS A 343 15.98 -4.30 -16.60
C HIS A 343 16.50 -5.42 -15.71
N ILE A 344 17.81 -5.68 -15.76
CA ILE A 344 18.49 -6.45 -14.70
C ILE A 344 18.59 -5.55 -13.46
N LEU A 345 17.74 -5.81 -12.47
CA LEU A 345 17.63 -5.05 -11.23
C LEU A 345 18.31 -5.75 -10.06
N LEU A 346 18.30 -7.08 -10.06
CA LEU A 346 18.89 -7.88 -8.99
C LEU A 346 20.42 -7.65 -8.87
N PRO A 347 20.95 -7.68 -7.63
CA PRO A 347 22.15 -6.92 -7.29
C PRO A 347 23.48 -7.45 -7.88
N ALA A 348 24.40 -6.50 -8.02
CA ALA A 348 25.85 -6.70 -7.97
C ALA A 348 26.28 -7.00 -6.51
N PRO A 349 27.43 -7.68 -6.27
CA PRO A 349 27.92 -7.93 -4.90
C PRO A 349 28.32 -6.56 -4.32
N ASP A 350 27.98 -6.17 -3.09
CA ASP A 350 28.50 -6.69 -1.84
C ASP A 350 27.59 -6.21 -0.70
N ILE A 351 27.19 -7.13 0.20
CA ILE A 351 26.88 -6.73 1.56
C ILE A 351 28.25 -6.68 2.24
N GLU A 352 28.91 -5.53 2.18
CA GLU A 352 30.05 -5.29 3.04
C GLU A 352 29.57 -5.40 4.49
N SER A 353 29.96 -6.53 5.08
CA SER A 353 30.31 -6.64 6.48
C SER A 353 31.40 -5.61 6.82
N ASN A 354 31.05 -4.32 6.92
CA ASN A 354 31.85 -3.36 7.67
C ASN A 354 31.17 -3.15 9.02
N GLY A 355 31.45 -4.09 9.91
CA GLY A 355 31.65 -3.73 11.31
C GLY A 355 32.97 -2.99 11.39
N ASN A 356 32.90 -1.72 11.77
CA ASN A 356 33.91 -0.97 12.52
C ASN A 356 33.26 0.36 12.87
N ASP A 357 32.38 0.32 13.88
CA ASP A 357 32.20 1.47 14.75
C ASP A 357 33.44 1.51 15.66
N ASP A 358 34.56 1.99 15.12
CA ASP A 358 35.65 2.43 15.98
C ASP A 358 35.34 3.87 16.41
N GLU A 359 35.03 3.97 17.69
CA GLU A 359 35.27 5.17 18.49
C GLU A 359 36.64 5.76 18.13
N SER A 360 36.65 6.93 17.50
CA SER A 360 37.74 7.88 17.73
C SER A 360 37.15 9.06 18.46
N GLY A 361 37.23 8.96 19.79
CA GLY A 361 37.01 10.06 20.70
C GLY A 361 37.93 11.23 20.40
N ASP A 362 37.40 12.38 20.74
CA ASP A 362 38.06 13.66 20.88
C ASP A 362 39.31 13.54 21.79
N SER A 363 40.45 14.03 21.31
CA SER A 363 41.52 14.52 22.19
C SER A 363 42.39 15.54 21.45
N ASP A 364 42.11 16.80 21.80
CA ASP A 364 43.07 17.80 22.29
C ASP A 364 44.01 18.57 21.34
N THR A 365 43.81 19.89 21.44
CA THR A 365 44.83 20.95 21.61
C THR A 365 45.72 21.38 20.44
N GLN A 366 45.49 22.61 19.97
CA GLN A 366 46.48 23.71 19.91
C GLN A 366 45.75 24.98 19.45
N GLY A 367 45.70 26.11 20.17
CA GLY A 367 46.69 26.66 21.09
C GLY A 367 47.64 27.57 20.31
N ASP A 368 47.39 28.88 20.42
CA ASP A 368 48.08 30.01 19.78
C ASP A 368 49.61 29.91 19.66
N GLU A 369 50.16 30.39 18.53
CA GLU A 369 51.27 31.35 18.44
C GLU A 369 51.82 31.42 17.00
N GLN A 370 51.66 32.55 16.32
CA GLN A 370 52.83 33.26 15.76
C GLN A 370 52.49 34.68 15.31
N LYS A 371 53.11 35.62 16.02
CA LYS A 371 53.30 37.03 15.67
C LYS A 371 54.35 37.19 14.56
N GLU A 372 54.27 38.38 13.94
CA GLU A 372 55.36 39.17 13.35
C GLU A 372 55.83 38.88 11.91
N GLY A 373 55.35 39.72 10.99
CA GLY A 373 56.19 40.81 10.48
C GLY A 373 56.93 40.59 9.16
N LYS A 374 56.45 41.26 8.10
CA LYS A 374 57.24 41.91 7.00
C LYS A 374 56.25 42.63 6.06
N LYS A 375 56.06 43.95 6.20
CA LYS A 375 56.73 45.06 5.48
C LYS A 375 56.68 44.97 3.95
N GLY A 376 55.96 45.93 3.34
CA GLY A 376 56.21 46.62 2.05
C GLY A 376 56.27 45.74 0.80
N TRP A 377 55.67 46.07 -0.34
CA TRP A 377 55.88 47.30 -1.11
C TRP A 377 54.71 47.47 -2.10
N LYS A 378 54.29 48.73 -2.29
CA LYS A 378 53.56 49.23 -3.46
C LYS A 378 54.45 49.15 -4.69
N GLU A 379 53.92 48.77 -5.86
CA GLU A 379 53.82 49.65 -7.05
C GLU A 379 53.28 48.93 -8.29
N LYS A 380 52.46 49.70 -9.03
CA LYS A 380 52.24 49.73 -10.49
C LYS A 380 51.39 48.64 -11.14
N GLU A 381 50.10 48.94 -11.20
CA GLU A 381 49.31 48.86 -12.43
C GLU A 381 49.85 49.88 -13.46
N GLU A 382 50.11 49.43 -14.69
CA GLU A 382 49.98 50.23 -15.91
C GLU A 382 50.15 49.31 -17.13
N GLY A 383 49.29 49.51 -18.15
CA GLY A 383 49.61 49.11 -19.53
C GLY A 383 48.80 47.95 -20.10
N ASN A 384 47.52 48.21 -20.36
CA ASN A 384 46.68 47.43 -21.26
C ASN A 384 47.32 47.26 -22.64
N SER A 385 47.18 46.04 -23.16
CA SER A 385 47.48 45.58 -24.50
C SER A 385 46.83 46.42 -25.60
N GLY A 386 47.62 46.79 -26.60
CA GLY A 386 47.15 47.00 -27.96
C GLY A 386 47.77 45.93 -28.85
N GLU A 387 46.94 45.17 -29.55
CA GLU A 387 47.28 44.45 -30.78
C GLU A 387 45.96 44.19 -31.52
N ASP A 388 45.90 44.78 -32.73
CA ASP A 388 45.21 44.42 -33.98
C ASP A 388 43.73 43.96 -33.99
#